data_AF-A0A7V7TWQ9-F1
#
_entry.id   AF-A0A7V7TWQ9-F1
#
_cell.length_a   1.000
_cell.length_b   1.000
_cell.length_c   1.000
_cell.angle_alpha   90.00
_cell.angle_beta   90.00
_cell.angle_gamma   90.00
#
_symmetry.space_group_name_H-M   'P 1'
#
loop_
_entity.id
_entity.type
_entity.pdbx_description
1 polymer ?
#
loop_
_entity_poly.entity_id
_entity_poly.type
_entity_poly.pdbx_seq_one_letter_code
_entity_poly.pdbx_strand_id
1 'polypeptide(L)'
;MLTAAGRALRDAAYQTEQVIVRVTDPQIDLLRFFDDGPPEDSVGQPISSLGGMMLDVCRRMALRGWVTWYDGWNGTKWAKLTPAGREVVEAINEFDDAIEQAAEARRNGRLQ
;
A
#
# COMPACT_ATOMS: atom_id res chain seq x y z
N MET A 1 -11.23 3.01 -24.66
CA MET A 1 -10.68 4.18 -25.38
C MET A 1 -9.69 4.86 -24.45
N LEU A 2 -8.44 5.13 -24.87
CA LEU A 2 -7.44 5.78 -24.00
C LEU A 2 -7.69 7.31 -23.96
N THR A 3 -7.59 7.91 -22.79
CA THR A 3 -7.63 9.38 -22.61
C THR A 3 -6.41 10.04 -23.27
N ALA A 4 -6.42 11.37 -23.43
CA ALA A 4 -5.25 12.09 -23.95
C ALA A 4 -3.99 11.81 -23.11
N ALA A 5 -4.13 11.81 -21.78
CA ALA A 5 -3.06 11.40 -20.85
C ALA A 5 -2.64 9.93 -21.05
N GLY A 6 -3.60 9.01 -21.23
CA GLY A 6 -3.31 7.60 -21.49
C GLY A 6 -2.61 7.34 -22.82
N ARG A 7 -2.86 8.16 -23.85
CA ARG A 7 -2.10 8.14 -25.11
C ARG A 7 -0.68 8.65 -24.92
N ALA A 8 -0.50 9.77 -24.21
CA ALA A 8 0.83 10.32 -23.92
C ALA A 8 1.72 9.32 -23.16
N LEU A 9 1.14 8.61 -22.18
CA LEU A 9 1.86 7.57 -21.42
C LEU A 9 2.24 6.36 -22.28
N ARG A 10 1.33 5.91 -23.15
CA ARG A 10 1.59 4.83 -24.11
C ARG A 10 2.68 5.23 -25.11
N ASP A 11 2.62 6.45 -25.62
CA ASP A 11 3.56 6.96 -26.63
C ASP A 11 4.95 7.21 -26.01
N ALA A 12 5.02 7.45 -24.70
CA ALA A 12 6.26 7.43 -23.90
C ALA A 12 6.71 6.01 -23.49
N ALA A 13 6.16 4.94 -24.10
CA ALA A 13 6.46 3.55 -23.79
C ALA A 13 6.25 3.17 -22.31
N TYR A 14 5.31 3.83 -21.62
CA TYR A 14 5.10 3.73 -20.17
C TYR A 14 6.35 4.09 -19.34
N GLN A 15 7.30 4.81 -19.93
CA GLN A 15 8.40 5.41 -19.19
C GLN A 15 7.82 6.52 -18.32
N THR A 16 7.89 6.30 -17.03
CA THR A 16 7.55 7.28 -16.02
C THR A 16 8.77 7.43 -15.12
N GLU A 17 9.05 8.67 -14.69
CA GLU A 17 10.03 8.92 -13.62
C GLU A 17 9.52 8.41 -12.27
N GLN A 18 8.24 8.02 -12.19
CA GLN A 18 7.63 7.43 -11.01
C GLN A 18 8.03 5.96 -10.90
N VAL A 19 8.48 5.56 -9.72
CA VAL A 19 8.74 4.15 -9.42
C VAL A 19 7.40 3.41 -9.41
N ILE A 20 7.14 2.58 -10.45
CA ILE A 20 5.99 1.68 -10.45
C ILE A 20 6.29 0.53 -9.48
N VAL A 21 5.86 0.68 -8.24
CA VAL A 21 5.89 -0.41 -7.26
C VAL A 21 4.71 -1.34 -7.55
N ARG A 22 4.99 -2.55 -8.05
CA ARG A 22 3.96 -3.59 -8.13
C ARG A 22 3.70 -4.16 -6.74
N VAL A 23 2.69 -3.60 -6.06
CA VAL A 23 2.17 -4.12 -4.79
C VAL A 23 1.13 -5.20 -5.10
N THR A 24 1.25 -6.37 -4.45
CA THR A 24 0.29 -7.48 -4.61
C THR A 24 -0.85 -7.37 -3.60
N ASP A 25 -2.03 -7.94 -3.86
CA ASP A 25 -3.16 -7.89 -2.91
C ASP A 25 -2.79 -8.31 -1.48
N PRO A 26 -2.04 -9.40 -1.23
CA PRO A 26 -1.61 -9.74 0.13
C PRO A 26 -0.71 -8.71 0.80
N GLN A 27 0.04 -7.91 0.03
CA GLN A 27 0.85 -6.82 0.55
C GLN A 27 -0.03 -5.61 0.85
N ILE A 28 -1.03 -5.31 0.02
CA ILE A 28 -2.01 -4.26 0.26
C ILE A 28 -2.78 -4.55 1.55
N ASP A 29 -3.29 -5.77 1.69
CA ASP A 29 -4.03 -6.21 2.88
C ASP A 29 -3.17 -6.08 4.13
N LEU A 30 -1.91 -6.51 4.05
CA LEU A 30 -1.01 -6.47 5.19
C LEU A 30 -0.55 -5.04 5.54
N LEU A 31 -0.34 -4.19 4.53
CA LEU A 31 -0.06 -2.77 4.70
C LEU A 31 -1.21 -2.09 5.45
N ARG A 32 -2.46 -2.33 5.02
CA ARG A 32 -3.67 -1.82 5.68
C ARG A 32 -3.87 -2.40 7.08
N PHE A 33 -3.54 -3.68 7.28
CA PHE A 33 -3.58 -4.31 8.60
C PHE A 33 -2.62 -3.66 9.61
N PHE A 34 -1.45 -3.22 9.16
CA PHE A 34 -0.49 -2.52 10.01
C PHE A 34 -0.75 -1.01 10.13
N ASP A 35 -1.67 -0.43 9.35
CA ASP A 35 -2.08 0.95 9.47
C ASP A 35 -3.11 1.11 10.62
N ASP A 36 -2.61 1.05 11.84
CA ASP A 36 -3.37 0.98 13.09
C ASP A 36 -3.72 2.35 13.69
N GLY A 37 -3.54 3.43 12.93
CA GLY A 37 -3.79 4.80 13.35
C GLY A 37 -2.59 5.74 13.10
N PRO A 38 -2.59 6.94 13.71
CA PRO A 38 -1.55 7.94 13.52
C PRO A 38 -0.15 7.39 13.80
N PRO A 39 0.89 7.80 13.04
CA PRO A 39 2.26 7.30 13.20
C PRO A 39 2.81 7.40 14.63
N GLU A 40 2.46 8.47 15.34
CA GLU A 40 2.86 8.76 16.72
C GLU A 40 2.25 7.80 17.75
N ASP A 41 1.05 7.28 17.48
CA ASP A 41 0.30 6.40 18.38
C ASP A 41 0.41 4.91 17.98
N SER A 42 1.00 4.65 16.80
CA SER A 42 1.15 3.31 16.23
C SER A 42 2.12 2.44 17.04
N VAL A 43 1.54 1.45 17.71
CA VAL A 43 2.25 0.41 18.47
C VAL A 43 2.41 -0.90 17.69
N GLY A 44 1.96 -0.93 16.43
CA GLY A 44 2.12 -2.07 15.54
C GLY A 44 1.24 -3.26 15.90
N GLN A 45 1.55 -4.39 15.28
CA GLN A 45 0.84 -5.65 15.49
C GLN A 45 1.81 -6.76 15.91
N PRO A 46 1.41 -7.66 16.82
CA PRO A 46 2.24 -8.80 17.21
C PRO A 46 2.37 -9.76 16.02
N ILE A 47 3.57 -10.25 15.74
CA ILE A 47 3.80 -11.18 14.61
C ILE A 47 2.99 -12.48 14.76
N SER A 48 2.64 -12.87 15.99
CA SER A 48 1.79 -14.02 16.25
C SER A 48 0.36 -13.89 15.73
N SER A 49 -0.10 -12.69 15.34
CA SER A 49 -1.39 -12.49 14.66
C SER A 49 -1.35 -12.90 13.18
N LEU A 50 -0.16 -13.07 12.61
CA LEU A 50 0.02 -13.40 11.21
C LEU A 50 0.04 -14.91 10.99
N GLY A 51 -0.81 -15.39 10.08
CA GLY A 51 -0.69 -16.75 9.55
C GLY A 51 0.62 -16.95 8.78
N GLY A 52 1.07 -18.20 8.62
CA GLY A 52 2.39 -18.50 8.05
C GLY A 52 2.68 -17.85 6.68
N MET A 53 1.69 -17.81 5.79
CA MET A 53 1.84 -17.12 4.49
C MET A 53 1.97 -15.60 4.63
N MET A 54 1.23 -14.99 5.57
CA MET A 54 1.30 -13.55 5.84
C MET A 54 2.62 -13.16 6.50
N LEU A 55 3.21 -14.06 7.30
CA LEU A 55 4.54 -13.85 7.84
C LEU A 55 5.60 -13.72 6.74
N ASP A 56 5.52 -14.53 5.69
CA ASP A 56 6.45 -14.43 4.56
C ASP A 56 6.24 -13.16 3.74
N VAL A 57 4.99 -12.70 3.60
CA VAL A 57 4.68 -11.39 3.02
C VAL A 57 5.28 -10.27 3.87
N CYS A 58 5.09 -10.32 5.19
CA CYS A 58 5.66 -9.37 6.15
C CYS A 58 7.19 -9.29 6.04
N ARG A 59 7.88 -10.45 5.97
CA ARG A 59 9.34 -10.52 5.77
C ARG A 59 9.79 -9.81 4.50
N ARG A 60 9.08 -10.04 3.38
CA ARG A 60 9.39 -9.36 2.11
C ARG A 60 9.15 -7.86 2.17
N MET A 61 8.12 -7.43 2.89
CA MET A 61 7.86 -6.00 3.12
C MET A 61 8.93 -5.35 4.01
N ALA A 62 9.45 -6.08 5.00
CA ALA A 62 10.58 -5.63 5.80
C ALA A 62 11.86 -5.48 4.96
N LEU A 63 12.14 -6.42 4.05
CA LEU A 63 13.26 -6.31 3.10
C LEU A 63 13.12 -5.11 2.15
N ARG A 64 11.89 -4.64 1.89
CA ARG A 64 11.62 -3.42 1.12
C ARG A 64 11.67 -2.14 1.95
N GLY A 65 11.84 -2.26 3.27
CA GLY A 65 11.84 -1.12 4.19
C GLY A 65 10.45 -0.54 4.47
N TRP A 66 9.36 -1.26 4.17
CA TRP A 66 7.99 -0.81 4.44
C TRP A 66 7.52 -1.16 5.85
N VAL A 67 8.13 -2.19 6.45
CA VAL A 67 7.81 -2.69 7.79
C VAL A 67 9.09 -2.82 8.59
N THR A 68 9.05 -2.50 9.87
CA THR A 68 10.14 -2.75 10.83
C THR A 68 9.70 -3.70 11.94
N TRP A 69 10.66 -4.44 12.50
CA TRP A 69 10.44 -5.43 13.55
C TRP A 69 11.10 -4.98 14.84
N TYR A 70 10.47 -5.27 15.97
CA TYR A 70 11.04 -4.99 17.29
C TYR A 70 10.54 -6.00 18.33
N ASP A 71 11.28 -6.08 19.42
CA ASP A 71 10.91 -6.87 20.58
C ASP A 71 9.94 -6.08 21.47
N GLY A 72 8.79 -6.70 21.75
CA GLY A 72 7.86 -6.22 22.75
C GLY A 72 8.35 -6.52 24.17
N TRP A 73 7.69 -5.91 25.16
CA TRP A 73 8.08 -6.00 26.58
C TRP A 73 8.12 -7.43 27.14
N ASN A 74 7.38 -8.36 26.56
CA ASN A 74 7.31 -9.77 26.94
C ASN A 74 8.12 -10.71 26.03
N GLY A 75 8.99 -10.17 25.17
CA GLY A 75 9.75 -10.95 24.18
C GLY A 75 8.95 -11.38 22.96
N THR A 76 7.67 -11.01 22.86
CA THR A 76 6.90 -11.19 21.62
C THR A 76 7.46 -10.27 20.54
N LYS A 77 7.61 -10.78 19.32
CA LYS A 77 8.00 -9.96 18.17
C LYS A 77 6.80 -9.16 17.67
N TRP A 78 7.01 -7.87 17.41
CA TRP A 78 6.02 -6.96 16.84
C TRP A 78 6.52 -6.40 15.52
N ALA A 79 5.58 -6.00 14.67
CA ALA A 79 5.85 -5.36 13.39
C ALA A 79 4.96 -4.13 13.21
N LYS A 80 5.52 -3.07 12.61
CA LYS A 80 4.76 -1.85 12.27
C LYS A 80 5.24 -1.23 10.97
N LEU A 81 4.41 -0.37 10.38
CA LEU A 81 4.80 0.40 9.20
C LEU A 81 5.96 1.35 9.53
N THR A 82 6.88 1.46 8.60
CA THR A 82 7.85 2.57 8.56
C THR A 82 7.19 3.80 7.92
N PRO A 83 7.83 4.99 7.95
CA PRO A 83 7.34 6.14 7.18
C PRO A 83 7.13 5.81 5.70
N ALA A 84 8.10 5.12 5.08
CA ALA A 84 7.98 4.66 3.69
C ALA A 84 6.81 3.67 3.48
N GLY A 85 6.55 2.79 4.45
CA GLY A 85 5.39 1.89 4.39
C GLY A 85 4.05 2.64 4.43
N ARG A 86 3.99 3.73 5.20
CA ARG A 86 2.80 4.59 5.29
C ARG A 86 2.57 5.37 3.99
N GLU A 87 3.62 5.92 3.39
CA GLU A 87 3.55 6.55 2.07
C GLU A 87 2.98 5.60 1.01
N VAL A 88 3.35 4.31 1.07
CA VAL A 88 2.80 3.28 0.17
C VAL A 88 1.31 3.05 0.43
N VAL A 89 0.87 2.99 1.70
CA VAL A 89 -0.56 2.86 2.05
C VAL A 89 -1.36 4.06 1.55
N GLU A 90 -0.87 5.27 1.79
CA GLU A 90 -1.50 6.52 1.36
C GLU A 90 -1.68 6.53 -0.16
N ALA A 91 -0.62 6.21 -0.92
CA ALA A 91 -0.69 6.13 -2.37
C ALA A 91 -1.69 5.08 -2.88
N ILE A 92 -1.81 3.93 -2.18
CA ILE A 92 -2.82 2.91 -2.52
C ILE A 92 -4.23 3.45 -2.28
N ASN A 93 -4.47 4.10 -1.14
CA ASN A 93 -5.79 4.62 -0.80
C ASN A 93 -6.20 5.76 -1.74
N GLU A 94 -5.30 6.69 -2.06
CA GLU A 94 -5.55 7.75 -3.05
C GLU A 94 -5.90 7.18 -4.44
N PHE A 95 -5.23 6.08 -4.84
CA PHE A 95 -5.52 5.42 -6.10
C PHE A 95 -6.89 4.75 -6.11
N ASP A 96 -7.27 4.07 -5.03
CA ASP A 96 -8.59 3.46 -4.87
C ASP A 96 -9.71 4.53 -4.89
N ASP A 97 -9.52 5.64 -4.16
CA ASP A 97 -10.44 6.78 -4.15
C ASP A 97 -10.61 7.39 -5.55
N ALA A 98 -9.50 7.55 -6.30
CA ALA A 98 -9.53 8.05 -7.66
C ALA A 98 -10.31 7.11 -8.61
N ILE A 99 -10.17 5.79 -8.43
CA ILE A 99 -10.95 4.80 -9.19
C ILE A 99 -12.44 4.94 -8.86
N GLU A 100 -12.79 5.06 -7.59
CA GLU A 100 -14.18 5.19 -7.15
C GLU A 100 -14.83 6.47 -7.70
N GLN A 101 -14.15 7.62 -7.55
CA GLN A 101 -14.61 8.90 -8.08
C GLN A 101 -14.79 8.87 -9.60
N ALA A 102 -13.87 8.23 -10.32
CA ALA A 102 -13.99 8.07 -11.78
C ALA A 102 -15.19 7.18 -12.14
N ALA A 103 -15.45 6.12 -11.37
CA ALA A 103 -16.63 5.27 -11.56
C ALA A 103 -17.93 6.04 -11.29
N GLU A 104 -17.98 6.87 -10.25
CA GLU A 104 -19.11 7.75 -9.95
C GLU A 104 -19.35 8.78 -11.04
N ALA A 105 -18.29 9.46 -11.49
CA ALA A 105 -18.40 10.45 -12.55
C ALA A 105 -18.91 9.83 -13.87
N ARG A 106 -18.53 8.59 -14.18
CA ARG A 106 -19.11 7.83 -15.30
C ARG A 106 -20.59 7.51 -15.07
N ARG A 107 -20.96 7.02 -13.89
CA ARG A 107 -22.38 6.75 -13.54
C ARG A 107 -23.26 8.01 -13.66
N ASN A 108 -22.70 9.15 -13.30
CA ASN A 108 -23.38 10.45 -13.32
C ASN A 108 -23.28 11.17 -14.68
N GLY A 109 -22.73 10.54 -15.73
CA GLY A 109 -22.61 11.12 -17.07
C GLY A 109 -21.63 12.29 -17.20
N ARG A 110 -20.76 12.50 -16.19
CA ARG A 110 -19.76 13.58 -16.14
C ARG A 110 -18.43 13.22 -16.80
N LEU A 111 -18.21 11.94 -17.10
CA LEU A 111 -17.10 11.44 -17.91
C LEU A 111 -17.67 10.59 -19.04
N GLN A 112 -17.42 10.98 -20.29
CA GLN A 112 -17.75 10.23 -21.51
C GLN A 112 -16.62 9.26 -21.90
#